data_AF-A0A0B7BVE0-F1
#
_entry.id   AF-A0A0B7BVE0-F1
#
_cell.length_a   1.000
_cell.length_b   1.000
_cell.length_c   1.000
_cell.angle_alpha   90.00
_cell.angle_beta   90.00
_cell.angle_gamma   90.00
#
_symmetry.space_group_name_H-M   'P 1'
#
loop_
_entity.id
_entity.type
_entity.pdbx_description
1 polymer ?
#
loop_
_entity_poly.entity_id
_entity_poly.type
_entity_poly.pdbx_seq_one_letter_code
_entity_poly.pdbx_strand_id
1 'polypeptide(L)'
;MEYLLQTSYRPSYLECSLPNNVLPTHVSISFQDNTTSTNRLQIIYPGPRIRNFTVCYSVLHSGFNMTSKLIESIELNRLLGAEHFLVYNYSVSPQVDEILSRYQQDGIVTVLAWPLPTKSSWYFAQMTALNDCFYRNRNISRFVVVVDTDEVIVPRNHYNWMDLINSASSKESDISTFSNSSQSSTKGNLTSCFIVRSSYFSNDKIPDWNALPSQFPFGDDEKKNIMKYAMLILSQYWRQEYIFDTRVRSKYIARPECVYNYSRCLSSSIYMYILRDTSDIISV
;
A
#
# COMPACT_ATOMS: atom_id res chain seq x y z
N MET A 1 36.89 21.74 -11.05
CA MET A 1 36.20 20.81 -10.13
C MET A 1 35.06 21.57 -9.48
N GLU A 2 33.90 21.61 -10.14
CA GLU A 2 32.66 22.04 -9.49
C GLU A 2 32.27 20.96 -8.50
N TYR A 3 32.24 21.30 -7.21
CA TYR A 3 31.51 20.51 -6.23
C TYR A 3 30.02 20.60 -6.61
N LEU A 4 29.53 19.58 -7.32
CA LEU A 4 28.09 19.36 -7.47
C LEU A 4 27.52 19.17 -6.06
N LEU A 5 26.91 20.24 -5.53
CA LEU A 5 26.07 20.16 -4.35
C LEU A 5 25.01 19.10 -4.64
N GLN A 6 25.16 17.95 -4.00
CA GLN A 6 24.26 16.82 -4.16
C GLN A 6 22.91 17.22 -3.55
N THR A 7 22.01 17.75 -4.38
CA THR A 7 20.68 18.20 -3.96
C THR A 7 19.89 17.00 -3.47
N SER A 8 19.53 17.01 -2.18
CA SER A 8 18.71 15.98 -1.57
C SER A 8 17.25 16.42 -1.58
N TYR A 9 16.39 15.61 -2.18
CA TYR A 9 14.94 15.84 -2.19
C TYR A 9 14.28 15.07 -1.04
N ARG A 10 13.33 15.72 -0.36
CA ARG A 10 12.50 15.12 0.69
C ARG A 10 11.03 15.39 0.41
N PRO A 11 10.14 14.40 0.58
CA PRO A 11 8.72 14.63 0.45
C PRO A 11 8.22 15.55 1.57
N SER A 12 7.26 16.41 1.22
CA SER A 12 6.60 17.32 2.15
C SER A 12 5.09 17.18 2.01
N TYR A 13 4.37 17.32 3.12
CA TYR A 13 2.91 17.31 3.16
C TYR A 13 2.40 18.72 3.39
N LEU A 14 1.36 19.08 2.66
CA LEU A 14 0.65 20.35 2.82
C LEU A 14 -0.80 20.01 3.15
N GLU A 15 -1.24 20.38 4.34
CA GLU A 15 -2.62 20.25 4.77
C GLU A 15 -3.18 21.65 5.05
N CYS A 16 -4.15 22.06 4.25
CA CYS A 16 -4.80 23.35 4.36
C CYS A 16 -6.31 23.15 4.58
N SER A 17 -6.91 23.98 5.44
CA SER A 17 -8.35 23.91 5.73
C SER A 17 -9.16 24.43 4.55
N LEU A 18 -10.24 23.72 4.19
CA LEU A 18 -11.13 24.17 3.13
C LEU A 18 -12.04 25.30 3.64
N PRO A 19 -12.10 26.45 2.95
CA PRO A 19 -13.04 27.51 3.29
C PRO A 19 -14.47 27.02 3.02
N ASN A 20 -15.33 27.19 4.03
CA ASN A 20 -16.76 26.85 3.98
C ASN A 20 -17.08 25.38 3.65
N ASN A 21 -16.17 24.44 3.89
CA ASN A 21 -16.35 23.00 3.62
C ASN A 21 -16.77 22.66 2.17
N VAL A 22 -16.52 23.54 1.20
CA VAL A 22 -16.87 23.25 -0.19
C VAL A 22 -15.81 22.36 -0.81
N LEU A 23 -16.25 21.31 -1.50
CA LEU A 23 -15.36 20.35 -2.16
C LEU A 23 -14.71 20.98 -3.40
N PRO A 24 -13.38 21.16 -3.43
CA PRO A 24 -12.66 21.68 -4.59
C PRO A 24 -12.58 20.68 -5.74
N THR A 25 -12.57 21.13 -7.00
CA THR A 25 -12.32 20.21 -8.14
C THR A 25 -10.84 20.18 -8.53
N HIS A 26 -10.12 21.27 -8.27
CA HIS A 26 -8.72 21.42 -8.63
C HIS A 26 -7.93 22.19 -7.56
N VAL A 27 -6.62 22.00 -7.55
CA VAL A 27 -5.66 22.73 -6.71
C VAL A 27 -4.49 23.25 -7.55
N SER A 28 -3.97 24.40 -7.18
CA SER A 28 -2.73 24.97 -7.70
C SER A 28 -1.75 25.22 -6.55
N ILE A 29 -0.46 25.09 -6.83
CA ILE A 29 0.62 25.31 -5.86
C ILE A 29 1.58 26.34 -6.46
N SER A 30 1.86 27.41 -5.72
CA SER A 30 2.83 28.45 -6.08
C SER A 30 3.87 28.63 -4.99
N PHE A 31 5.06 29.09 -5.38
CA PHE A 31 6.14 29.47 -4.46
C PHE A 31 6.23 31.00 -4.27
N GLN A 32 5.36 31.76 -4.96
CA GLN A 32 5.31 33.21 -4.88
C GLN A 32 3.88 33.67 -4.59
N ASP A 33 3.75 34.60 -3.64
CA ASP A 33 2.47 35.18 -3.24
C ASP A 33 1.89 36.03 -4.39
N ASN A 34 0.57 36.06 -4.53
CA ASN A 34 -0.16 36.88 -5.51
C ASN A 34 0.25 36.73 -6.98
N THR A 35 0.82 35.59 -7.39
CA THR A 35 1.09 35.29 -8.80
C THR A 35 -0.01 34.43 -9.40
N THR A 36 -0.33 34.65 -10.68
CA THR A 36 -1.25 33.80 -11.44
C THR A 36 -0.73 32.36 -11.45
N SER A 37 -1.55 31.44 -10.93
CA SER A 37 -1.32 30.00 -10.96
C SER A 37 -0.98 29.50 -12.37
N THR A 38 0.18 28.85 -12.52
CA THR A 38 0.61 28.24 -13.80
C THR A 38 0.29 26.75 -13.90
N ASN A 39 -0.21 26.15 -12.82
CA ASN A 39 -0.54 24.73 -12.72
C ASN A 39 -1.99 24.54 -12.26
N ARG A 40 -2.62 23.47 -12.74
CA ARG A 40 -3.97 23.04 -12.34
C ARG A 40 -3.97 21.53 -12.15
N LEU A 41 -4.00 21.09 -10.90
CA LEU A 41 -4.00 19.69 -10.51
C LEU A 41 -5.42 19.26 -10.17
N GLN A 42 -5.95 18.25 -10.85
CA GLN A 42 -7.28 17.71 -10.54
C GLN A 42 -7.27 16.96 -9.22
N ILE A 43 -8.31 17.17 -8.42
CA ILE A 43 -8.50 16.43 -7.17
C ILE A 43 -9.26 15.14 -7.47
N ILE A 44 -8.70 14.02 -7.03
CA ILE A 44 -9.30 12.70 -7.18
C ILE A 44 -10.03 12.36 -5.89
N TYR A 45 -11.37 12.34 -5.94
CA TYR A 45 -12.18 11.87 -4.84
C TYR A 45 -12.35 10.36 -4.91
N PRO A 46 -12.04 9.62 -3.83
CA PRO A 46 -12.25 8.19 -3.83
C PRO A 46 -13.74 7.83 -3.89
N GLY A 47 -14.05 6.74 -4.60
CA GLY A 47 -15.40 6.19 -4.73
C GLY A 47 -15.91 5.49 -3.46
N PRO A 48 -17.09 4.85 -3.55
CA PRO A 48 -17.64 4.08 -2.44
C PRO A 48 -16.80 2.84 -2.12
N ARG A 49 -17.06 2.22 -0.96
CA ARG A 49 -16.37 1.00 -0.54
C ARG A 49 -16.77 -0.16 -1.43
N ILE A 50 -15.78 -0.79 -2.06
CA ILE A 50 -15.98 -1.91 -2.98
C ILE A 50 -15.21 -3.17 -2.59
N ARG A 51 -14.29 -3.08 -1.61
CA ARG A 51 -13.45 -4.20 -1.20
C ARG A 51 -13.07 -4.14 0.28
N ASN A 52 -12.70 -5.29 0.84
CA ASN A 52 -12.20 -5.41 2.19
C ASN A 52 -10.70 -5.10 2.27
N PHE A 53 -9.87 -5.70 1.42
CA PHE A 53 -8.41 -5.58 1.54
C PHE A 53 -7.77 -5.11 0.24
N THR A 54 -6.91 -4.10 0.36
CA THR A 54 -5.91 -3.76 -0.64
C THR A 54 -4.51 -4.00 -0.08
N VAL A 55 -3.63 -4.60 -0.87
CA VAL A 55 -2.20 -4.67 -0.56
C VAL A 55 -1.45 -3.52 -1.24
N CYS A 56 -0.67 -2.78 -0.47
CA CYS A 56 0.28 -1.79 -0.96
C CYS A 56 1.68 -2.37 -0.87
N TYR A 57 2.31 -2.62 -2.01
CA TYR A 57 3.72 -3.00 -2.03
C TYR A 57 4.62 -1.78 -1.86
N SER A 58 5.81 -2.00 -1.31
CA SER A 58 6.89 -1.02 -1.42
C SER A 58 7.24 -0.75 -2.88
N VAL A 59 7.88 0.41 -3.11
CA VAL A 59 8.26 0.85 -4.45
C VAL A 59 9.21 -0.17 -5.09
N LEU A 60 8.85 -0.67 -6.28
CA LEU A 60 9.72 -1.55 -7.06
C LEU A 60 10.78 -0.70 -7.77
N HIS A 61 12.05 -0.99 -7.50
CA HIS A 61 13.17 -0.16 -7.92
C HIS A 61 14.39 -1.01 -8.33
N SER A 62 15.46 -0.34 -8.78
CA SER A 62 16.75 -0.96 -9.09
C SER A 62 16.68 -2.13 -10.07
N GLY A 63 15.80 -2.08 -11.07
CA GLY A 63 15.62 -3.15 -12.04
C GLY A 63 15.09 -4.44 -11.39
N PHE A 64 14.13 -4.31 -10.47
CA PHE A 64 13.52 -5.45 -9.78
C PHE A 64 13.13 -6.55 -10.79
N ASN A 65 13.67 -7.75 -10.61
CA ASN A 65 13.61 -8.86 -11.58
C ASN A 65 13.26 -10.20 -10.91
N MET A 66 12.48 -10.17 -9.83
CA MET A 66 12.10 -11.38 -9.09
C MET A 66 10.67 -11.82 -9.46
N THR A 67 10.48 -12.28 -10.69
CA THR A 67 9.17 -12.59 -11.25
C THR A 67 8.40 -13.64 -10.44
N SER A 68 9.03 -14.75 -10.08
CA SER A 68 8.38 -15.82 -9.31
C SER A 68 7.93 -15.34 -7.93
N LYS A 69 8.79 -14.59 -7.22
CA LYS A 69 8.44 -14.00 -5.92
C LYS A 69 7.27 -13.02 -6.00
N LEU A 70 7.20 -12.21 -7.06
CA LEU A 70 6.09 -11.29 -7.26
C LEU A 70 4.76 -12.04 -7.47
N ILE A 71 4.75 -13.03 -8.36
CA ILE A 71 3.57 -13.87 -8.63
C ILE A 71 3.12 -14.57 -7.33
N GLU A 72 4.06 -15.22 -6.65
CA GLU A 72 3.82 -15.91 -5.39
C GLU A 72 3.24 -14.97 -4.32
N SER A 73 3.81 -13.77 -4.16
CA SER A 73 3.31 -12.78 -3.22
C SER A 73 1.89 -12.35 -3.56
N ILE A 74 1.59 -12.04 -4.83
CA ILE A 74 0.26 -11.63 -5.25
C ILE A 74 -0.74 -12.76 -4.96
N GLU A 75 -0.48 -13.98 -5.44
CA GLU A 75 -1.43 -15.09 -5.29
C GLU A 75 -1.61 -15.52 -3.83
N LEU A 76 -0.54 -15.54 -3.03
CA LEU A 76 -0.64 -15.87 -1.61
C LEU A 76 -1.46 -14.83 -0.85
N ASN A 77 -1.23 -13.54 -1.10
CA ASN A 77 -2.03 -12.48 -0.46
C ASN A 77 -3.50 -12.54 -0.92
N ARG A 78 -3.79 -12.93 -2.17
CA ARG A 78 -5.17 -13.17 -2.63
C ARG A 78 -5.85 -14.31 -1.87
N LEU A 79 -5.14 -15.43 -1.66
CA LEU A 79 -5.64 -16.54 -0.85
C LEU A 79 -5.95 -16.11 0.60
N LEU A 80 -5.20 -15.14 1.12
CA LEU A 80 -5.40 -14.57 2.47
C LEU A 80 -6.50 -13.50 2.54
N GLY A 81 -7.09 -13.11 1.39
CA GLY A 81 -8.22 -12.19 1.31
C GLY A 81 -7.94 -10.85 0.62
N ALA A 82 -6.75 -10.63 0.06
CA ALA A 82 -6.48 -9.44 -0.76
C ALA A 82 -7.32 -9.45 -2.05
N GLU A 83 -8.02 -8.35 -2.31
CA GLU A 83 -8.85 -8.21 -3.52
C GLU A 83 -8.19 -7.32 -4.58
N HIS A 84 -7.27 -6.46 -4.17
CA HIS A 84 -6.58 -5.53 -5.07
C HIS A 84 -5.17 -5.19 -4.59
N PHE A 85 -4.32 -4.79 -5.52
CA PHE A 85 -2.92 -4.47 -5.26
C PHE A 85 -2.55 -3.12 -5.88
N LEU A 86 -1.78 -2.30 -5.15
CA LEU A 86 -1.13 -1.11 -5.72
C LEU A 86 0.38 -1.34 -5.75
N VAL A 87 0.96 -1.13 -6.93
CA VAL A 87 2.38 -1.27 -7.20
C VAL A 87 2.92 0.05 -7.71
N TYR A 88 3.94 0.59 -7.05
CA TYR A 88 4.66 1.78 -7.50
C TYR A 88 5.91 1.34 -8.27
N ASN A 89 5.90 1.53 -9.59
CA ASN A 89 6.99 1.12 -10.47
C ASN A 89 7.95 2.29 -10.70
N TYR A 90 9.12 2.26 -10.04
CA TYR A 90 10.25 3.13 -10.36
C TYR A 90 11.19 2.48 -11.39
N SER A 91 11.47 1.18 -11.22
CA SER A 91 12.31 0.42 -12.15
C SER A 91 12.17 -1.08 -11.94
N VAL A 92 11.66 -1.77 -12.96
CA VAL A 92 11.50 -3.24 -13.03
C VAL A 92 12.12 -3.79 -14.32
N SER A 93 12.34 -5.10 -14.39
CA SER A 93 12.72 -5.76 -15.64
C SER A 93 11.53 -5.87 -16.63
N PRO A 94 11.78 -6.05 -17.93
CA PRO A 94 10.71 -6.27 -18.91
C PRO A 94 9.79 -7.44 -18.57
N GLN A 95 10.35 -8.53 -18.01
CA GLN A 95 9.58 -9.71 -17.61
C GLN A 95 8.64 -9.41 -16.44
N VAL A 96 9.08 -8.60 -15.47
CA VAL A 96 8.22 -8.18 -14.36
C VAL A 96 7.13 -7.22 -14.87
N ASP A 97 7.48 -6.31 -15.78
CA ASP A 97 6.53 -5.37 -16.37
C ASP A 97 5.41 -6.07 -17.15
N GLU A 98 5.74 -7.14 -17.89
CA GLU A 98 4.76 -7.99 -18.59
C GLU A 98 3.79 -8.68 -17.61
N ILE A 99 4.31 -9.24 -16.52
CA ILE A 99 3.48 -9.88 -15.49
C ILE A 99 2.56 -8.86 -14.79
N LEU A 100 3.09 -7.70 -14.42
CA LEU A 100 2.29 -6.62 -13.83
C LEU A 100 1.21 -6.14 -14.80
N SER A 101 1.54 -6.02 -16.09
CA SER A 101 0.57 -5.67 -17.14
C SER A 101 -0.54 -6.70 -17.26
N ARG A 102 -0.23 -8.00 -17.13
CA ARG A 102 -1.24 -9.06 -17.13
C ARG A 102 -2.19 -8.94 -15.94
N TYR A 103 -1.66 -8.82 -14.72
CA TYR A 103 -2.49 -8.63 -13.52
C TYR A 103 -3.32 -7.34 -13.57
N GLN A 104 -2.82 -6.30 -14.24
CA GLN A 104 -3.55 -5.06 -14.44
C GLN A 104 -4.73 -5.22 -15.42
N GLN A 105 -4.54 -5.97 -16.50
CA GLN A 105 -5.63 -6.32 -17.44
C GLN A 105 -6.73 -7.14 -16.75
N ASP A 106 -6.35 -8.03 -15.84
CA ASP A 106 -7.28 -8.85 -15.04
C ASP A 106 -7.95 -8.04 -13.90
N GLY A 107 -7.62 -6.76 -13.73
CA GLY A 107 -8.20 -5.87 -12.71
C GLY A 107 -7.69 -6.13 -11.28
N ILE A 108 -6.63 -6.92 -11.12
CA ILE A 108 -6.09 -7.34 -9.82
C ILE A 108 -5.06 -6.33 -9.29
N VAL A 109 -4.24 -5.76 -10.17
CA VAL A 109 -3.17 -4.82 -9.83
C VAL A 109 -3.42 -3.46 -10.48
N THR A 110 -3.13 -2.38 -9.77
CA THR A 110 -2.90 -1.07 -10.37
C THR A 110 -1.42 -0.74 -10.28
N VAL A 111 -0.79 -0.52 -11.43
CA VAL A 111 0.60 -0.10 -11.54
C VAL A 111 0.65 1.41 -11.72
N LEU A 112 1.34 2.09 -10.81
CA LEU A 112 1.56 3.53 -10.86
C LEU A 112 3.02 3.78 -11.23
N ALA A 113 3.25 4.52 -12.31
CA ALA A 113 4.58 5.02 -12.61
C ALA A 113 5.05 5.92 -11.46
N TRP A 114 6.27 5.71 -10.99
CA TRP A 114 6.80 6.44 -9.84
C TRP A 114 8.09 7.19 -10.16
N PRO A 115 8.08 8.14 -11.11
CA PRO A 115 9.28 8.86 -11.53
C PRO A 115 9.81 9.74 -10.39
N LEU A 116 11.09 9.59 -10.05
CA LEU A 116 11.75 10.37 -9.02
C LEU A 116 12.79 11.31 -9.63
N PRO A 117 12.92 12.55 -9.13
CA PRO A 117 13.84 13.54 -9.69
C PRO A 117 15.30 13.10 -9.58
N THR A 118 15.65 12.36 -8.52
CA THR A 118 16.99 11.76 -8.37
C THR A 118 16.91 10.37 -7.75
N LYS A 119 17.88 9.49 -8.07
CA LYS A 119 18.02 8.17 -7.44
C LYS A 119 18.23 8.23 -5.91
N SER A 120 18.71 9.37 -5.40
CA SER A 120 18.94 9.63 -3.98
C SER A 120 17.79 10.35 -3.27
N SER A 121 16.65 10.59 -3.94
CA SER A 121 15.45 11.15 -3.32
C SER A 121 15.01 10.24 -2.16
N TRP A 122 15.34 10.63 -0.93
CA TRP A 122 15.69 9.78 0.23
C TRP A 122 15.03 8.38 0.24
N TYR A 123 15.65 7.46 -0.51
CA TYR A 123 15.32 6.03 -0.69
C TYR A 123 13.98 5.65 -1.36
N PHE A 124 13.69 6.25 -2.51
CA PHE A 124 12.54 5.96 -3.39
C PHE A 124 11.21 6.64 -2.99
N ALA A 125 11.26 7.60 -2.07
CA ALA A 125 10.06 8.28 -1.58
C ALA A 125 8.98 7.28 -1.10
N GLN A 126 9.41 6.18 -0.47
CA GLN A 126 8.52 5.09 -0.04
C GLN A 126 7.38 5.58 0.85
N MET A 127 7.66 6.49 1.80
CA MET A 127 6.62 7.08 2.65
C MET A 127 5.56 7.84 1.85
N THR A 128 5.95 8.51 0.77
CA THR A 128 5.01 9.21 -0.12
C THR A 128 4.17 8.20 -0.90
N ALA A 129 4.77 7.14 -1.42
CA ALA A 129 4.06 6.06 -2.11
C ALA A 129 3.06 5.38 -1.19
N LEU A 130 3.46 5.05 0.04
CA LEU A 130 2.57 4.46 1.04
C LEU A 130 1.40 5.39 1.39
N ASN A 131 1.67 6.68 1.60
CA ASN A 131 0.62 7.66 1.87
C ASN A 131 -0.34 7.82 0.69
N ASP A 132 0.17 7.95 -0.55
CA ASP A 132 -0.66 7.95 -1.76
C ASP A 132 -1.52 6.68 -1.84
N CYS A 133 -0.96 5.52 -1.48
CA CYS A 133 -1.70 4.27 -1.44
C CYS A 133 -2.87 4.31 -0.45
N PHE A 134 -2.63 4.81 0.77
CA PHE A 134 -3.68 5.00 1.78
C PHE A 134 -4.75 5.97 1.30
N TYR A 135 -4.38 7.12 0.72
CA TYR A 135 -5.34 8.10 0.22
C TYR A 135 -6.19 7.57 -0.93
N ARG A 136 -5.60 6.82 -1.87
CA ARG A 136 -6.35 6.17 -2.96
C ARG A 136 -7.34 5.13 -2.47
N ASN A 137 -7.02 4.45 -1.37
CA ASN A 137 -7.88 3.42 -0.81
C ASN A 137 -8.83 3.94 0.28
N ARG A 138 -8.73 5.22 0.66
CA ARG A 138 -9.67 5.87 1.58
C ARG A 138 -11.07 5.74 1.01
N ASN A 139 -12.03 5.29 1.81
CA ASN A 139 -13.41 4.96 1.39
C ASN A 139 -13.58 3.80 0.40
N ILE A 140 -12.55 3.38 -0.35
CA ILE A 140 -12.64 2.28 -1.33
C ILE A 140 -12.42 0.91 -0.65
N SER A 141 -11.41 0.82 0.22
CA SER A 141 -11.04 -0.41 0.92
C SER A 141 -11.35 -0.30 2.40
N ARG A 142 -11.81 -1.39 3.01
CA ARG A 142 -11.99 -1.46 4.47
C ARG A 142 -10.66 -1.43 5.21
N PHE A 143 -9.65 -2.09 4.65
CA PHE A 143 -8.31 -2.24 5.19
C PHE A 143 -7.26 -2.18 4.09
N VAL A 144 -6.10 -1.66 4.46
CA VAL A 144 -4.88 -1.63 3.65
C VAL A 144 -3.80 -2.41 4.38
N VAL A 145 -3.15 -3.32 3.66
CA VAL A 145 -2.04 -4.14 4.13
C VAL A 145 -0.75 -3.63 3.49
N VAL A 146 0.25 -3.32 4.30
CA VAL A 146 1.55 -2.82 3.80
C VAL A 146 2.62 -3.89 4.00
N VAL A 147 3.14 -4.41 2.89
CA VAL A 147 4.16 -5.48 2.86
C VAL A 147 5.13 -5.27 1.71
N ASP A 148 6.31 -5.85 1.81
CA ASP A 148 7.24 -6.00 0.69
C ASP A 148 6.87 -7.25 -0.14
N THR A 149 7.42 -7.41 -1.35
CA THR A 149 7.10 -8.57 -2.21
C THR A 149 7.63 -9.90 -1.66
N ASP A 150 8.59 -9.86 -0.74
CA ASP A 150 9.15 -11.01 -0.04
C ASP A 150 8.58 -11.21 1.37
N GLU A 151 7.52 -10.49 1.72
CA GLU A 151 6.86 -10.57 3.02
C GLU A 151 5.39 -10.96 2.91
N VAL A 152 4.89 -11.65 3.92
CA VAL A 152 3.48 -12.04 4.01
C VAL A 152 3.01 -12.08 5.45
N ILE A 153 1.78 -11.63 5.68
CA ILE A 153 1.10 -11.75 6.98
C ILE A 153 0.28 -13.04 6.97
N VAL A 154 0.82 -14.13 7.49
CA VAL A 154 0.10 -15.41 7.59
C VAL A 154 -0.52 -15.56 8.98
N PRO A 155 -1.87 -15.60 9.12
CA PRO A 155 -2.52 -15.87 10.40
C PRO A 155 -2.13 -17.25 10.95
N ARG A 156 -2.04 -17.39 12.28
CA ARG A 156 -1.67 -18.68 12.92
C ARG A 156 -2.85 -19.61 13.15
N ASN A 157 -3.98 -19.05 13.58
CA ASN A 157 -5.14 -19.81 14.05
C ASN A 157 -6.40 -19.50 13.23
N HIS A 158 -6.24 -18.88 12.05
CA HIS A 158 -7.32 -18.43 11.17
C HIS A 158 -6.92 -18.67 9.72
N TYR A 159 -7.91 -18.77 8.83
CA TYR A 159 -7.65 -19.07 7.42
C TYR A 159 -7.26 -17.83 6.61
N ASN A 160 -7.82 -16.67 6.95
CA ASN A 160 -7.63 -15.42 6.21
C ASN A 160 -7.56 -14.21 7.16
N TRP A 161 -7.28 -13.03 6.61
CA TRP A 161 -7.15 -11.81 7.40
C TRP A 161 -8.48 -11.33 8.00
N MET A 162 -9.60 -11.58 7.33
CA MET A 162 -10.91 -11.16 7.82
C MET A 162 -11.28 -11.91 9.10
N ASP A 163 -11.06 -13.22 9.13
CA ASP A 163 -11.28 -14.06 10.32
C ASP A 163 -10.38 -13.62 11.48
N LEU A 164 -9.10 -13.34 11.19
CA LEU A 164 -8.14 -12.83 12.16
C LEU A 164 -8.61 -11.49 12.77
N ILE A 165 -9.03 -10.55 11.91
CA ILE A 165 -9.48 -9.23 12.35
C ILE A 165 -10.78 -9.35 13.13
N ASN A 166 -11.77 -10.11 12.67
CA ASN A 166 -13.03 -10.30 13.39
C ASN A 166 -12.82 -10.90 14.77
N SER A 167 -11.91 -11.88 14.89
CA SER A 167 -11.49 -12.48 16.16
C SER A 167 -10.87 -11.43 17.10
N ALA A 168 -9.94 -10.62 16.58
CA ALA A 168 -9.29 -9.54 17.33
C ALA A 168 -10.22 -8.37 17.67
N SER A 169 -11.26 -8.14 16.86
CA SER A 169 -12.13 -6.96 16.87
C SER A 169 -13.51 -7.22 17.46
N SER A 170 -13.70 -8.31 18.20
CA SER A 170 -14.98 -8.75 18.79
C SER A 170 -15.63 -7.74 19.77
N LYS A 171 -15.09 -6.51 19.88
CA LYS A 171 -15.61 -5.36 20.63
C LYS A 171 -15.82 -4.08 19.79
N GLU A 172 -15.70 -4.14 18.46
CA GLU A 172 -15.84 -2.94 17.59
C GLU A 172 -17.30 -2.65 17.20
N SER A 173 -17.65 -1.36 17.19
CA SER A 173 -18.87 -0.84 16.56
C SER A 173 -18.59 -0.44 15.11
N ASP A 174 -19.46 -0.81 14.18
CA ASP A 174 -19.32 -0.48 12.76
C ASP A 174 -19.21 1.05 12.49
N ILE A 175 -18.43 1.41 11.48
CA ILE A 175 -18.12 2.80 11.10
C ILE A 175 -19.36 3.56 10.61
N SER A 176 -20.34 2.87 10.03
CA SER A 176 -21.62 3.46 9.61
C SER A 176 -22.40 4.09 10.78
N THR A 177 -22.13 3.64 12.02
CA THR A 177 -22.70 4.20 13.25
C THR A 177 -21.96 5.44 13.75
N PHE A 178 -20.72 5.67 13.30
CA PHE A 178 -19.88 6.78 13.75
C PHE A 178 -20.17 8.09 13.02
N SER A 179 -20.67 8.01 11.77
CA SER A 179 -20.98 9.17 10.95
C SER A 179 -22.30 9.87 11.29
N ASN A 180 -23.17 9.27 12.11
CA ASN A 180 -24.52 9.77 12.39
C ASN A 180 -24.81 10.15 13.86
N SER A 181 -23.84 10.03 14.78
CA SER A 181 -24.08 10.28 16.20
C SER A 181 -23.42 11.57 16.70
N SER A 182 -24.11 12.70 16.51
CA SER A 182 -23.79 13.94 17.23
C SER A 182 -24.15 13.87 18.72
N GLN A 183 -24.88 12.86 19.18
CA GLN A 183 -25.34 12.70 20.56
C GLN A 183 -25.59 11.21 20.87
N SER A 184 -24.56 10.43 21.21
CA SER A 184 -24.74 9.19 21.99
C SER A 184 -23.42 8.83 22.68
N SER A 185 -23.49 8.65 24.00
CA SER A 185 -22.39 8.48 24.94
C SER A 185 -21.74 7.08 24.95
N THR A 186 -22.06 6.23 23.98
CA THR A 186 -21.31 5.00 23.68
C THR A 186 -20.59 5.14 22.35
N LYS A 187 -19.52 5.94 22.32
CA LYS A 187 -18.51 5.87 21.24
C LYS A 187 -17.84 4.51 21.33
N GLY A 188 -18.25 3.56 20.51
CA GLY A 188 -17.50 2.32 20.39
C GLY A 188 -16.08 2.62 19.91
N ASN A 189 -15.11 1.90 20.46
CA ASN A 189 -13.71 2.05 20.07
C ASN A 189 -13.51 1.34 18.74
N LEU A 190 -13.22 2.10 17.70
CA LEU A 190 -12.81 1.56 16.41
C LEU A 190 -11.28 1.38 16.41
N THR A 191 -10.79 0.17 16.17
CA THR A 191 -9.35 -0.05 15.98
C THR A 191 -8.93 0.48 14.62
N SER A 192 -8.02 1.44 14.63
CA SER A 192 -7.48 2.07 13.42
C SER A 192 -6.44 1.20 12.72
N CYS A 193 -5.67 0.42 13.47
CA CYS A 193 -4.50 -0.31 12.98
C CYS A 193 -4.23 -1.58 13.80
N PHE A 194 -4.01 -2.69 13.10
CA PHE A 194 -3.56 -3.96 13.66
C PHE A 194 -2.08 -4.15 13.34
N ILE A 195 -1.24 -4.17 14.37
CA ILE A 195 0.20 -4.39 14.24
C ILE A 195 0.50 -5.87 14.46
N VAL A 196 1.20 -6.50 13.52
CA VAL A 196 1.61 -7.90 13.61
C VAL A 196 3.09 -8.02 13.96
N ARG A 197 3.41 -8.95 14.86
CA ARG A 197 4.80 -9.35 15.15
C ARG A 197 5.32 -10.21 14.01
N SER A 198 6.58 -9.99 13.63
CA SER A 198 7.21 -10.70 12.52
C SER A 198 8.15 -11.82 12.99
N SER A 199 8.36 -12.79 12.11
CA SER A 199 9.40 -13.83 12.20
C SER A 199 9.90 -14.11 10.78
N TYR A 200 11.07 -14.72 10.64
CA TYR A 200 11.60 -15.11 9.34
C TYR A 200 11.14 -16.51 8.95
N PHE A 201 11.08 -16.70 7.64
CA PHE A 201 10.96 -17.98 6.99
C PHE A 201 12.34 -18.33 6.44
N SER A 202 12.94 -19.44 6.90
CA SER A 202 14.25 -19.90 6.45
C SER A 202 14.11 -21.07 5.48
N ASN A 203 15.02 -21.19 4.51
CA ASN A 203 15.12 -22.30 3.56
C ASN A 203 16.23 -23.30 3.91
N ASP A 204 16.73 -23.30 5.15
CA ASP A 204 17.87 -24.13 5.59
C ASP A 204 17.62 -25.65 5.56
N LYS A 205 16.43 -26.12 5.14
CA LYS A 205 16.19 -27.54 4.93
C LYS A 205 15.89 -27.80 3.46
N ILE A 206 16.47 -28.87 2.95
CA ILE A 206 16.19 -29.36 1.60
C ILE A 206 14.73 -29.83 1.59
N PRO A 207 13.88 -29.32 0.69
CA PRO A 207 12.51 -29.81 0.55
C PRO A 207 12.53 -31.31 0.30
N ASP A 208 11.72 -32.08 1.01
CA ASP A 208 11.51 -33.48 0.66
C ASP A 208 10.62 -33.54 -0.59
N TRP A 209 11.27 -33.48 -1.75
CA TRP A 209 10.62 -33.53 -3.05
C TRP A 209 9.82 -34.83 -3.28
N ASN A 210 10.09 -35.90 -2.52
CA ASN A 210 9.34 -37.14 -2.59
C ASN A 210 8.05 -37.10 -1.77
N ALA A 211 7.94 -36.20 -0.78
CA ALA A 211 6.77 -36.05 0.09
C ALA A 211 5.71 -35.07 -0.44
N LEU A 212 6.05 -34.24 -1.43
CA LEU A 212 5.13 -33.27 -2.04
C LEU A 212 4.01 -33.92 -2.89
N PRO A 213 4.30 -34.90 -3.78
CA PRO A 213 3.28 -35.55 -4.60
C PRO A 213 2.27 -36.41 -3.80
N SER A 214 2.63 -36.84 -2.59
CA SER A 214 1.72 -37.60 -1.72
C SER A 214 0.76 -36.69 -0.95
N GLN A 215 1.11 -35.42 -0.74
CA GLN A 215 0.26 -34.41 -0.11
C GLN A 215 -0.69 -33.74 -1.12
N PHE A 216 -0.29 -33.67 -2.39
CA PHE A 216 -1.08 -33.07 -3.47
C PHE A 216 -1.00 -33.94 -4.74
N PRO A 217 -2.12 -34.55 -5.19
CA PRO A 217 -2.11 -35.39 -6.38
C PRO A 217 -2.03 -34.56 -7.66
N PHE A 218 -0.81 -34.29 -8.13
CA PHE A 218 -0.56 -33.56 -9.38
C PHE A 218 -0.47 -34.52 -10.59
N GLY A 219 -1.03 -34.09 -11.72
CA GLY A 219 -0.80 -34.74 -13.02
C GLY A 219 0.65 -34.60 -13.49
N ASP A 220 1.08 -35.41 -14.45
CA ASP A 220 2.48 -35.39 -14.92
C ASP A 220 2.86 -34.07 -15.61
N ASP A 221 1.94 -33.46 -16.37
CA ASP A 221 2.13 -32.13 -16.96
C ASP A 221 2.20 -31.03 -15.90
N GLU A 222 1.41 -31.13 -14.83
CA GLU A 222 1.45 -30.19 -13.70
C GLU A 222 2.77 -30.29 -12.97
N LYS A 223 3.24 -31.50 -12.66
CA LYS A 223 4.56 -31.72 -12.04
C LYS A 223 5.67 -31.10 -12.90
N LYS A 224 5.63 -31.33 -14.21
CA LYS A 224 6.59 -30.77 -15.16
C LYS A 224 6.59 -29.24 -15.11
N ASN A 225 5.41 -28.61 -15.09
CA ASN A 225 5.29 -27.16 -15.01
C ASN A 225 5.74 -26.62 -13.65
N ILE A 226 5.34 -27.26 -12.55
CA ILE A 226 5.75 -26.91 -11.19
C ILE A 226 7.28 -26.88 -11.07
N MET A 227 7.97 -27.91 -11.60
CA MET A 227 9.42 -27.97 -11.61
C MET A 227 10.04 -26.93 -12.55
N LYS A 228 9.51 -26.79 -13.77
CA LYS A 228 10.01 -25.84 -14.77
C LYS A 228 9.96 -24.40 -14.29
N TYR A 229 8.91 -24.03 -13.57
CA TYR A 229 8.66 -22.65 -13.11
C TYR A 229 8.97 -22.44 -11.62
N ALA A 230 9.53 -23.45 -10.95
CA ALA A 230 9.84 -23.42 -9.52
C ALA A 230 8.64 -22.98 -8.65
N MET A 231 7.43 -23.48 -8.92
CA MET A 231 6.20 -23.04 -8.22
C MET A 231 6.05 -23.58 -6.78
N LEU A 232 7.12 -24.13 -6.21
CA LEU A 232 7.15 -24.72 -4.87
C LEU A 232 8.01 -23.92 -3.89
N ILE A 233 8.26 -22.64 -4.17
CA ILE A 233 9.13 -21.78 -3.36
C ILE A 233 8.67 -21.80 -1.90
N LEU A 234 7.39 -21.56 -1.58
CA LEU A 234 6.88 -21.58 -0.19
C LEU A 234 7.07 -22.93 0.54
N SER A 235 7.02 -24.06 -0.18
CA SER A 235 7.20 -25.37 0.46
C SER A 235 8.63 -25.62 0.92
N GLN A 236 9.56 -24.74 0.54
CA GLN A 236 10.97 -24.80 0.96
C GLN A 236 11.22 -24.02 2.24
N TYR A 237 10.24 -23.25 2.73
CA TYR A 237 10.44 -22.38 3.87
C TYR A 237 9.74 -22.86 5.14
N TRP A 238 10.42 -22.67 6.26
CA TRP A 238 9.92 -22.95 7.61
C TRP A 238 9.97 -21.67 8.42
N ARG A 239 8.91 -21.39 9.16
CA ARG A 239 8.89 -20.27 10.10
C ARG A 239 9.88 -20.56 11.23
N GLN A 240 10.73 -19.59 11.55
CA GLN A 240 11.58 -19.64 12.73
C GLN A 240 10.75 -19.49 14.02
N GLU A 241 11.24 -20.07 15.12
CA GLU A 241 10.57 -19.96 16.41
C GLU A 241 10.68 -18.56 17.01
N TYR A 242 11.77 -17.85 16.70
CA TYR A 242 12.01 -16.52 17.19
C TYR A 242 11.00 -15.52 16.58
N ILE A 243 10.34 -14.76 17.45
CA ILE A 243 9.38 -13.73 17.08
C ILE A 243 9.95 -12.38 17.54
N PHE A 244 10.11 -11.45 16.61
CA PHE A 244 10.59 -10.11 16.89
C PHE A 244 9.57 -9.33 17.74
N ASP A 245 10.09 -8.46 18.60
CA ASP A 245 9.26 -7.46 19.27
C ASP A 245 8.63 -6.50 18.23
N THR A 246 7.40 -6.06 18.51
CA THR A 246 6.65 -5.12 17.67
C THR A 246 7.40 -3.82 17.32
N ARG A 247 8.28 -3.34 18.22
CA ARG A 247 9.08 -2.12 18.01
C ARG A 247 10.32 -2.35 17.14
N VAL A 248 10.69 -3.61 16.92
CA VAL A 248 11.89 -3.98 16.15
C VAL A 248 11.52 -4.28 14.71
N ARG A 249 10.58 -5.22 14.50
CA ARG A 249 10.11 -5.58 13.16
C ARG A 249 8.63 -5.92 13.21
N SER A 250 7.84 -5.14 12.49
CA SER A 250 6.40 -5.34 12.39
C SER A 250 5.87 -4.95 11.01
N LYS A 251 4.71 -5.49 10.70
CA LYS A 251 3.87 -5.06 9.57
C LYS A 251 2.49 -4.75 10.12
N TYR A 252 1.64 -4.12 9.32
CA TYR A 252 0.36 -3.66 9.81
C TYR A 252 -0.75 -3.74 8.77
N ILE A 253 -1.96 -3.88 9.29
CA ILE A 253 -3.21 -3.78 8.55
C ILE A 253 -3.97 -2.60 9.13
N ALA A 254 -4.21 -1.56 8.34
CA ALA A 254 -4.78 -0.32 8.82
C ALA A 254 -6.01 0.11 8.03
N ARG A 255 -6.91 0.84 8.70
CA ARG A 255 -8.05 1.50 8.08
C ARG A 255 -7.59 2.79 7.40
N PRO A 256 -7.77 2.95 6.08
CA PRO A 256 -7.25 4.11 5.38
C PRO A 256 -7.87 5.44 5.82
N GLU A 257 -9.10 5.42 6.34
CA GLU A 257 -9.79 6.59 6.91
C GLU A 257 -9.19 7.09 8.23
N CYS A 258 -8.35 6.29 8.89
CA CYS A 258 -7.73 6.63 10.18
C CYS A 258 -6.27 7.09 10.05
N VAL A 259 -5.70 7.09 8.85
CA VAL A 259 -4.33 7.56 8.63
C VAL A 259 -4.35 9.08 8.43
N TYR A 260 -3.77 9.80 9.40
CA TYR A 260 -3.63 11.26 9.38
C TYR A 260 -2.15 11.65 9.43
N ASN A 261 -1.75 12.60 8.59
CA ASN A 261 -0.41 13.20 8.63
C ASN A 261 -0.51 14.56 9.33
N TYR A 262 0.25 14.77 10.40
CA TYR A 262 0.30 16.06 11.10
C TYR A 262 1.28 16.99 10.38
N SER A 263 0.80 17.86 9.48
CA SER A 263 1.62 18.89 8.83
C SER A 263 0.78 20.11 8.46
N ARG A 264 0.79 21.17 9.28
CA ARG A 264 0.04 22.40 8.98
C ARG A 264 0.67 23.17 7.81
N CYS A 265 -0.16 23.74 6.93
CA CYS A 265 0.24 24.83 6.01
C CYS A 265 0.70 26.06 6.81
N LEU A 266 1.95 26.04 7.28
CA LEU A 266 2.64 27.18 7.89
C LEU A 266 4.04 27.29 7.28
N SER A 267 4.10 27.43 5.95
CA SER A 267 5.33 27.78 5.25
C SER A 267 5.13 29.16 4.63
N SER A 268 5.97 30.12 5.02
CA SER A 268 5.99 31.48 4.46
C SER A 268 6.43 31.54 2.98
N SER A 269 6.54 30.40 2.30
CA SER A 269 7.15 30.27 0.97
C SER A 269 6.40 29.32 0.03
N ILE A 270 5.25 28.75 0.45
CA ILE A 270 4.42 27.89 -0.40
C ILE A 270 2.96 28.29 -0.22
N TYR A 271 2.30 28.63 -1.31
CA TYR A 271 0.92 29.09 -1.37
C TYR A 271 0.08 28.06 -2.13
N MET A 272 -1.08 27.70 -1.59
CA MET A 272 -1.98 26.71 -2.19
C MET A 272 -3.30 27.38 -2.55
N TYR A 273 -3.66 27.33 -3.84
CA TYR A 273 -4.87 27.93 -4.35
C TYR A 273 -5.88 26.85 -4.69
N ILE A 274 -7.10 27.02 -4.20
CA ILE A 274 -8.23 26.15 -4.51
C ILE A 274 -8.95 26.70 -5.73
N LEU A 275 -9.13 25.86 -6.73
CA LEU A 275 -9.74 26.23 -8.01
C LEU A 275 -11.08 25.50 -8.18
N ARG A 276 -12.10 26.23 -8.65
CA ARG A 276 -13.36 25.66 -9.15
C ARG A 276 -13.40 25.73 -10.67
N ASP A 277 -14.36 25.02 -11.28
CA ASP A 277 -14.61 25.11 -12.72
C ASP A 277 -15.19 26.47 -13.16
N THR A 278 -15.74 27.24 -12.21
CA THR A 278 -15.95 28.68 -12.35
C THR A 278 -14.71 29.41 -11.84
N SER A 279 -14.36 30.55 -12.44
CA SER A 279 -13.15 31.37 -12.29
C SER A 279 -12.75 31.83 -10.86
N ASP A 280 -13.34 31.26 -9.82
CA ASP A 280 -13.13 31.62 -8.43
C ASP A 280 -11.87 30.94 -7.89
N ILE A 281 -10.81 31.73 -7.76
CA ILE A 281 -9.58 31.36 -7.06
C ILE A 281 -9.79 31.66 -5.58
N ILE A 282 -9.74 30.64 -4.73
CA ILE A 282 -9.74 30.84 -3.28
C ILE A 282 -8.32 30.55 -2.77
N SER A 283 -7.62 31.60 -2.34
CA SER A 283 -6.31 31.48 -1.67
C SER A 283 -6.48 30.92 -0.26
N VAL A 284 -5.64 29.95 0.11
CA VAL A 284 -5.57 29.38 1.47
C VAL A 284 -4.15 29.45 2.01
#